data_AF-A0A0C3CM30-F1
#
_entry.id   AF-A0A0C3CM30-F1
#
_cell.length_a   1.000
_cell.length_b   1.000
_cell.length_c   1.000
_cell.angle_alpha   90.00
_cell.angle_beta   90.00
_cell.angle_gamma   90.00
#
_symmetry.space_group_name_H-M   'P 1'
#
loop_
_entity.id
_entity.type
_entity.pdbx_description
1 polymer ?
#
loop_
_entity_poly.entity_id
_entity_poly.type
_entity_poly.pdbx_seq_one_letter_code
_entity_poly.pdbx_strand_id
1 'polypeptide(L)'
;MLFRQLPQPSSSRSISLAHPRENQSNGSNLESGTSSGPSSGEPSTDASSGPLESSNQLVSAEPSKSQSGVPSYPHPPFHTHQFFVTLEKTFPTPTARSLMRATRALLVDRAGRVRREGLAVKDLDNQAYLFRAALSELRAEVTVRTRNESAAIRTATTALRRDVDRVDVKMKEDLATLKHEIQMELDSRKNESRTDMKKQDIVIEELMNKAIIELGDLRTEMESIKWDNMRKSVVALSAFIVVILVAMEFRPKAKPIPVPRPIPNGKQPEAEGLERMDWVT
;
A
#
# COMPACT_ATOMS: atom_id res chain seq x y z
N MET A 1 4.70 -44.51 -22.42
CA MET A 1 3.51 -44.20 -21.61
C MET A 1 3.96 -43.40 -20.39
N LEU A 2 3.85 -42.07 -20.43
CA LEU A 2 4.05 -41.19 -19.29
C LEU A 2 3.00 -40.08 -19.40
N PHE A 3 1.82 -40.32 -18.83
CA PHE A 3 0.78 -39.32 -18.66
C PHE A 3 0.92 -38.69 -17.27
N ARG A 4 1.18 -37.40 -17.27
CA ARG A 4 1.28 -36.51 -16.12
C ARG A 4 -0.14 -36.04 -15.78
N GLN A 5 -0.67 -36.49 -14.65
CA GLN A 5 -1.97 -36.10 -14.11
C GLN A 5 -1.89 -34.64 -13.61
N LEU A 6 -2.78 -33.77 -14.11
CA LEU A 6 -3.05 -32.42 -13.59
C LEU A 6 -4.14 -32.50 -12.49
N PRO A 7 -4.08 -31.70 -11.41
CA PRO A 7 -5.16 -31.62 -10.44
C PRO A 7 -6.28 -30.69 -10.93
N GLN A 8 -7.53 -31.10 -10.71
CA GLN A 8 -8.74 -30.33 -11.01
C GLN A 8 -9.02 -29.25 -9.95
N PRO A 9 -9.65 -28.11 -10.29
CA PRO A 9 -10.14 -27.15 -9.32
C PRO A 9 -11.50 -27.54 -8.72
N SER A 10 -11.63 -27.35 -7.42
CA SER A 10 -12.80 -27.57 -6.59
C SER A 10 -13.94 -26.59 -6.90
N SER A 11 -15.17 -27.13 -6.98
CA SER A 11 -16.43 -26.38 -7.06
C SER A 11 -16.66 -25.51 -5.82
N SER A 12 -16.82 -24.20 -6.02
CA SER A 12 -17.31 -23.25 -5.02
C SER A 12 -18.83 -23.37 -4.88
N ARG A 13 -19.25 -23.78 -3.68
CA ARG A 13 -20.64 -23.86 -3.22
C ARG A 13 -21.11 -22.45 -2.83
N SER A 14 -21.95 -21.82 -3.64
CA SER A 14 -22.62 -20.56 -3.29
C SER A 14 -23.82 -20.85 -2.38
N ILE A 15 -23.77 -20.33 -1.15
CA ILE A 15 -24.88 -20.34 -0.21
C ILE A 15 -25.67 -19.04 -0.45
N SER A 16 -26.81 -19.14 -1.13
CA SER A 16 -27.80 -18.07 -1.18
C SER A 16 -28.59 -18.06 0.12
N LEU A 17 -28.37 -17.05 0.96
CA LEU A 17 -29.22 -16.76 2.11
C LEU A 17 -30.24 -15.68 1.71
N ALA A 18 -31.49 -16.11 1.50
CA ALA A 18 -32.64 -15.24 1.31
C ALA A 18 -33.18 -14.81 2.68
N HIS A 19 -33.38 -13.50 2.89
CA HIS A 19 -34.11 -12.93 4.02
C HIS A 19 -35.52 -12.52 3.59
N PRO A 20 -36.57 -12.78 4.38
CA PRO A 20 -37.89 -12.21 4.16
C PRO A 20 -38.10 -10.91 4.96
N ARG A 21 -38.77 -9.96 4.29
CA ARG A 21 -39.61 -8.84 4.75
C ARG A 21 -40.44 -9.21 6.01
N GLU A 22 -40.92 -8.36 6.93
CA GLU A 22 -41.15 -6.90 7.05
C GLU A 22 -41.63 -6.66 8.52
N ASN A 23 -41.58 -5.42 9.06
CA ASN A 23 -42.74 -4.67 9.59
C ASN A 23 -42.47 -3.68 10.76
N GLN A 24 -42.50 -2.39 10.41
CA GLN A 24 -43.20 -1.23 11.01
C GLN A 24 -42.85 -0.53 12.34
N SER A 25 -43.03 0.81 12.23
CA SER A 25 -43.24 1.89 13.22
C SER A 25 -41.96 2.57 13.75
N ASN A 26 -41.79 3.89 13.79
CA ASN A 26 -42.70 5.04 13.63
C ASN A 26 -41.86 6.33 13.50
N GLY A 27 -42.39 7.40 12.89
CA GLY A 27 -42.18 8.77 13.41
C GLY A 27 -41.32 9.80 12.63
N SER A 28 -41.99 10.49 11.69
CA SER A 28 -42.05 11.96 11.52
C SER A 28 -40.92 12.83 10.90
N ASN A 29 -41.40 13.63 9.93
CA ASN A 29 -41.04 15.01 9.50
C ASN A 29 -39.97 15.21 8.42
N LEU A 30 -40.40 15.58 7.20
CA LEU A 30 -40.56 16.95 6.61
C LEU A 30 -39.21 17.40 6.00
N GLU A 31 -39.03 17.77 4.72
CA GLU A 31 -39.86 18.50 3.76
C GLU A 31 -39.57 18.10 2.29
N SER A 32 -40.54 18.46 1.46
CA SER A 32 -40.74 18.24 0.03
C SER A 32 -39.94 19.17 -0.90
N GLY A 33 -39.56 18.63 -2.06
CA GLY A 33 -39.21 19.37 -3.27
C GLY A 33 -39.46 18.50 -4.51
N THR A 34 -40.60 18.70 -5.15
CA THR A 34 -41.17 17.92 -6.26
C THR A 34 -40.79 18.52 -7.62
N SER A 35 -40.41 17.70 -8.62
CA SER A 35 -40.94 17.82 -10.01
C SER A 35 -40.53 16.63 -10.91
N SER A 36 -41.50 15.72 -11.12
CA SER A 36 -42.00 15.19 -12.41
C SER A 36 -41.05 14.59 -13.48
N GLY A 37 -41.20 13.27 -13.70
CA GLY A 37 -41.06 12.63 -15.03
C GLY A 37 -42.31 12.84 -15.91
N PRO A 38 -42.44 12.20 -17.10
CA PRO A 38 -42.58 10.74 -17.13
C PRO A 38 -41.95 10.00 -18.34
N SER A 39 -41.94 8.69 -18.16
CA SER A 39 -41.69 7.61 -19.13
C SER A 39 -42.90 7.37 -20.06
N SER A 40 -42.61 6.80 -21.23
CA SER A 40 -43.58 6.08 -22.06
C SER A 40 -42.91 4.83 -22.66
N GLY A 41 -43.40 3.63 -22.29
CA GLY A 41 -43.23 2.35 -23.02
C GLY A 41 -44.08 2.35 -24.30
N GLU A 42 -44.14 1.38 -25.21
CA GLU A 42 -43.81 -0.06 -25.40
C GLU A 42 -44.21 -0.34 -26.90
N PRO A 43 -44.33 -1.57 -27.48
CA PRO A 43 -43.70 -2.89 -27.31
C PRO A 43 -43.11 -3.42 -28.65
N SER A 44 -42.37 -4.54 -28.74
CA SER A 44 -42.88 -5.86 -29.19
C SER A 44 -41.73 -6.89 -29.30
N THR A 45 -41.98 -8.11 -28.77
CA THR A 45 -41.63 -9.48 -29.24
C THR A 45 -40.60 -9.63 -30.39
N ASP A 46 -39.62 -10.54 -30.38
CA ASP A 46 -39.81 -12.01 -30.31
C ASP A 46 -38.48 -12.80 -30.15
N ALA A 47 -38.64 -14.10 -29.91
CA ALA A 47 -37.71 -15.23 -29.70
C ALA A 47 -36.26 -15.26 -30.25
N SER A 48 -35.38 -15.82 -29.40
CA SER A 48 -34.41 -16.93 -29.66
C SER A 48 -33.54 -16.93 -30.93
N SER A 49 -32.22 -16.74 -30.79
CA SER A 49 -31.17 -17.67 -31.30
C SER A 49 -29.74 -17.14 -31.15
N GLY A 50 -28.85 -17.95 -30.56
CA GLY A 50 -27.49 -18.21 -31.08
C GLY A 50 -26.33 -17.24 -30.73
N PRO A 51 -25.17 -17.73 -30.25
CA PRO A 51 -23.94 -16.96 -30.17
C PRO A 51 -23.41 -16.65 -31.58
N LEU A 52 -22.97 -15.42 -31.81
CA LEU A 52 -22.31 -15.00 -33.04
C LEU A 52 -20.93 -15.66 -33.17
N GLU A 53 -20.94 -16.88 -33.71
CA GLU A 53 -19.78 -17.53 -34.29
C GLU A 53 -19.41 -16.75 -35.56
N SER A 54 -18.41 -15.89 -35.45
CA SER A 54 -17.80 -15.23 -36.61
C SER A 54 -17.15 -16.30 -37.48
N SER A 55 -17.93 -16.77 -38.44
CA SER A 55 -17.47 -17.45 -39.64
C SER A 55 -16.49 -16.53 -40.37
N ASN A 56 -15.21 -16.61 -39.99
CA ASN A 56 -14.12 -16.28 -40.90
C ASN A 56 -14.23 -17.28 -42.03
N GLN A 57 -14.92 -16.89 -43.11
CA GLN A 57 -14.82 -17.54 -44.40
C GLN A 57 -13.34 -17.61 -44.75
N LEU A 58 -12.74 -18.76 -44.47
CA LEU A 58 -11.70 -19.33 -45.29
C LEU A 58 -12.27 -19.35 -46.71
N VAL A 59 -12.00 -18.28 -47.47
CA VAL A 59 -11.83 -18.42 -48.91
C VAL A 59 -10.55 -19.25 -49.04
N SER A 60 -10.73 -20.56 -48.83
CA SER A 60 -9.84 -21.58 -49.33
C SER A 60 -9.89 -21.41 -50.82
N ALA A 61 -8.98 -20.61 -51.37
CA ALA A 61 -8.68 -20.61 -52.78
C ALA A 61 -8.23 -22.04 -53.08
N GLU A 62 -9.17 -22.82 -53.57
CA GLU A 62 -8.97 -24.19 -54.01
C GLU A 62 -7.76 -24.19 -54.95
N PRO A 63 -6.72 -25.00 -54.69
CA PRO A 63 -5.60 -25.13 -55.61
C PRO A 63 -6.12 -25.94 -56.79
N SER A 64 -6.72 -25.25 -57.76
CA SER A 64 -6.99 -25.83 -59.06
C SER A 64 -5.65 -26.33 -59.61
N LYS A 65 -5.51 -27.66 -59.65
CA LYS A 65 -4.38 -28.39 -60.24
C LYS A 65 -3.99 -27.71 -61.54
N SER A 66 -2.90 -26.95 -61.51
CA SER A 66 -2.27 -26.41 -62.70
C SER A 66 -1.77 -27.62 -63.49
N GLN A 67 -2.47 -27.90 -64.58
CA GLN A 67 -2.04 -28.85 -65.59
C GLN A 67 -0.65 -28.40 -66.04
N SER A 68 0.37 -29.19 -65.69
CA SER A 68 1.73 -29.10 -66.20
C SER A 68 1.73 -29.52 -67.68
N GLY A 69 1.09 -28.74 -68.53
CA GLY A 69 1.18 -28.86 -69.97
C GLY A 69 2.43 -28.11 -70.42
N VAL A 70 3.44 -28.83 -70.89
CA VAL A 70 4.59 -28.24 -71.58
C VAL A 70 4.05 -27.25 -72.62
N PRO A 71 4.47 -25.97 -72.62
CA PRO A 71 3.97 -25.00 -73.57
C PRO A 71 4.28 -25.48 -74.99
N SER A 72 3.25 -25.90 -75.72
CA SER A 72 3.38 -26.29 -77.12
C SER A 72 3.54 -25.02 -77.94
N TYR A 73 4.79 -24.72 -78.31
CA TYR A 73 5.13 -23.56 -79.12
C TYR A 73 4.69 -23.78 -80.58
N PRO A 74 3.85 -22.91 -81.15
CA PRO A 74 3.59 -22.96 -82.58
C PRO A 74 4.86 -22.54 -83.33
N HIS A 75 5.35 -23.42 -84.20
CA HIS A 75 6.43 -23.07 -85.12
C HIS A 75 5.92 -21.96 -86.08
N PRO A 76 6.65 -20.85 -86.26
CA PRO A 76 6.28 -19.84 -87.24
C PRO A 76 6.14 -20.50 -88.62
N PRO A 77 5.03 -20.29 -89.33
CA PRO A 77 4.83 -20.91 -90.64
C PRO A 77 5.83 -20.32 -91.64
N PHE A 78 6.91 -21.07 -91.92
CA PHE A 78 7.85 -20.73 -93.00
C PHE A 78 7.44 -21.43 -94.29
N HIS A 79 6.82 -20.67 -95.19
CA HIS A 79 6.40 -21.15 -96.49
C HIS A 79 7.59 -21.37 -97.42
N THR A 80 8.18 -22.56 -97.29
CA THR A 80 9.39 -22.98 -98.01
C THR A 80 9.19 -22.98 -99.53
N HIS A 81 7.99 -23.36 -100.00
CA HIS A 81 7.65 -23.43 -101.41
C HIS A 81 7.56 -22.04 -102.05
N GLN A 82 6.85 -21.11 -101.43
CA GLN A 82 6.71 -19.74 -101.95
C GLN A 82 8.08 -19.05 -102.02
N PHE A 83 8.91 -19.23 -100.99
CA PHE A 83 10.27 -18.70 -100.95
C PHE A 83 11.17 -19.29 -102.05
N PHE A 84 11.04 -20.59 -102.30
CA PHE A 84 11.78 -21.26 -103.38
C PHE A 84 11.35 -20.77 -104.77
N VAL A 85 10.05 -20.65 -105.02
CA VAL A 85 9.49 -20.14 -106.30
C VAL A 85 9.93 -18.69 -106.57
N THR A 86 10.07 -17.86 -105.54
CA THR A 86 10.61 -16.50 -105.71
C THR A 86 12.11 -16.48 -106.01
N LEU A 87 12.88 -17.43 -105.45
CA LEU A 87 14.32 -17.51 -105.69
C LEU A 87 14.69 -18.10 -107.04
N GLU A 88 13.87 -19.01 -107.57
CA GLU A 88 14.06 -19.65 -108.88
C GLU A 88 13.94 -18.65 -110.05
N LYS A 89 13.25 -17.52 -109.84
CA LYS A 89 13.16 -16.44 -110.84
C LYS A 89 14.47 -15.67 -111.03
N THR A 90 15.39 -15.74 -110.05
CA THR A 90 16.59 -14.89 -110.00
C THR A 90 17.88 -15.71 -109.97
N PHE A 91 17.83 -16.96 -109.50
CA PHE A 91 18.99 -17.83 -109.34
C PHE A 91 18.77 -19.21 -109.95
N PRO A 92 19.85 -19.89 -110.40
CA PRO A 92 19.77 -21.28 -110.80
C PRO A 92 19.20 -22.16 -109.69
N THR A 93 18.35 -23.12 -110.06
CA THR A 93 17.69 -24.09 -109.17
C THR A 93 18.58 -24.71 -108.07
N PRO A 94 19.85 -25.11 -108.32
CA PRO A 94 20.71 -25.64 -107.25
C PRO A 94 21.06 -24.58 -106.18
N THR A 95 21.29 -23.34 -106.59
CA THR A 95 21.63 -22.21 -105.70
C THR A 95 20.40 -21.72 -104.93
N ALA A 96 19.23 -21.65 -105.57
CA ALA A 96 17.97 -21.35 -104.90
C ALA A 96 17.63 -22.38 -103.81
N ARG A 97 17.90 -23.67 -104.07
CA ARG A 97 17.67 -24.77 -103.11
C ARG A 97 18.62 -24.70 -101.91
N SER A 98 19.89 -24.36 -102.13
CA SER A 98 20.86 -24.24 -101.03
C SER A 98 20.54 -23.03 -100.13
N LEU A 99 20.18 -21.89 -100.73
CA LEU A 99 19.81 -20.68 -100.01
C LEU A 99 18.53 -20.87 -99.17
N MET A 100 17.53 -21.56 -99.71
CA MET A 100 16.33 -21.95 -98.96
C MET A 100 16.66 -22.84 -97.75
N ARG A 101 17.53 -23.84 -97.92
CA ARG A 101 17.92 -24.71 -96.81
C ARG A 101 18.72 -23.95 -95.74
N ALA A 102 19.62 -23.07 -96.14
CA ALA A 102 20.41 -22.24 -95.24
C ALA A 102 19.55 -21.26 -94.43
N THR A 103 18.61 -20.58 -95.09
CA THR A 103 17.67 -19.65 -94.43
C THR A 103 16.71 -20.38 -93.49
N ARG A 104 16.19 -21.55 -93.89
CA ARG A 104 15.39 -22.42 -93.01
C ARG A 104 16.18 -22.85 -91.77
N ALA A 105 17.44 -23.25 -91.93
CA ALA A 105 18.30 -23.65 -90.81
C ALA A 105 18.55 -22.48 -89.85
N LEU A 106 18.84 -21.30 -90.36
CA LEU A 106 19.05 -20.09 -89.55
C LEU A 106 17.77 -19.66 -88.80
N LEU A 107 16.61 -19.77 -89.45
CA LEU A 107 15.32 -19.45 -88.84
C LEU A 107 14.98 -20.43 -87.71
N VAL A 108 15.25 -21.73 -87.90
CA VAL A 108 15.05 -22.75 -86.87
C VAL A 108 16.01 -22.55 -85.69
N ASP A 109 17.28 -22.21 -85.93
CA ASP A 109 18.24 -21.93 -84.86
C ASP A 109 17.81 -20.71 -84.02
N ARG A 110 17.49 -19.59 -84.68
CA ARG A 110 17.06 -18.37 -84.00
C ARG A 110 15.72 -18.53 -83.29
N ALA A 111 14.73 -19.15 -83.92
CA ALA A 111 13.44 -19.45 -83.29
C ALA A 111 13.62 -20.40 -82.10
N GLY A 112 14.54 -21.38 -82.22
CA GLY A 112 14.91 -22.27 -81.12
C GLY A 112 15.57 -21.52 -79.96
N ARG A 113 16.41 -20.53 -80.24
CA ARG A 113 17.03 -19.66 -79.22
C ARG A 113 16.00 -18.78 -78.51
N VAL A 114 15.16 -18.07 -79.27
CA VAL A 114 14.07 -17.24 -78.73
C VAL A 114 13.10 -18.08 -77.90
N ARG A 115 12.85 -19.34 -78.27
CA ARG A 115 12.01 -20.23 -77.46
C ARG A 115 12.66 -20.66 -76.13
N ARG A 116 13.99 -20.78 -76.08
CA ARG A 116 14.72 -21.14 -74.85
C ARG A 116 14.91 -19.95 -73.92
N GLU A 117 15.15 -18.76 -74.48
CA GLU A 117 15.48 -17.54 -73.73
C GLU A 117 14.26 -16.64 -73.53
N GLY A 118 13.23 -16.75 -74.37
CA GLY A 118 12.02 -15.94 -74.30
C GLY A 118 11.05 -16.48 -73.27
N LEU A 119 10.65 -15.62 -72.33
CA LEU A 119 9.59 -15.90 -71.39
C LEU A 119 8.24 -15.89 -72.11
N ALA A 120 7.43 -16.94 -71.95
CA ALA A 120 6.08 -16.95 -72.48
C ALA A 120 5.17 -16.08 -71.61
N VAL A 121 4.16 -15.45 -72.23
CA VAL A 121 3.12 -14.69 -71.53
C VAL A 121 2.47 -15.54 -70.43
N LYS A 122 2.28 -16.84 -70.67
CA LYS A 122 1.75 -17.81 -69.70
C LYS A 122 2.63 -17.99 -68.47
N ASP A 123 3.96 -17.99 -68.64
CA ASP A 123 4.89 -18.13 -67.50
C ASP A 123 4.86 -16.87 -66.65
N LEU A 124 4.77 -15.70 -67.28
CA LEU A 124 4.60 -14.42 -66.59
C LEU A 124 3.26 -14.37 -65.83
N ASP A 125 2.17 -14.83 -66.45
CA ASP A 125 0.85 -14.88 -65.82
C ASP A 125 0.81 -15.83 -64.61
N ASN A 126 1.45 -17.00 -64.72
CA ASN A 126 1.56 -17.94 -63.61
C ASN A 126 2.40 -17.36 -62.45
N GLN A 127 3.54 -16.73 -62.75
CA GLN A 127 4.33 -16.05 -61.72
C GLN A 127 3.55 -14.90 -61.07
N ALA A 128 2.83 -14.10 -61.86
CA ALA A 128 1.98 -13.03 -61.35
C ALA A 128 0.88 -13.57 -60.43
N TYR A 129 0.29 -14.73 -60.75
CA TYR A 129 -0.68 -15.41 -59.89
C TYR A 129 -0.06 -15.84 -58.55
N LEU A 130 1.11 -16.48 -58.58
CA LEU A 130 1.83 -16.89 -57.36
C LEU A 130 2.19 -15.68 -56.48
N PHE A 131 2.67 -14.59 -57.08
CA PHE A 131 2.91 -13.35 -56.36
C PHE A 131 1.63 -12.78 -55.76
N ARG A 132 0.51 -12.82 -56.49
CA ARG A 132 -0.77 -12.33 -55.98
C ARG A 132 -1.28 -13.18 -54.82
N ALA A 133 -1.11 -14.50 -54.88
CA ALA A 133 -1.45 -15.42 -53.80
C ALA A 133 -0.61 -15.14 -52.55
N ALA A 134 0.72 -15.06 -52.68
CA ALA A 134 1.62 -14.75 -51.57
C ALA A 134 1.35 -13.35 -50.97
N LEU A 135 1.00 -12.36 -51.79
CA LEU A 135 0.61 -11.03 -51.31
C LEU A 135 -0.75 -11.02 -50.60
N SER A 136 -1.66 -11.93 -50.98
CA SER A 136 -2.94 -12.11 -50.30
C SER A 136 -2.74 -12.79 -48.95
N GLU A 137 -1.89 -13.82 -48.92
CA GLU A 137 -1.51 -14.53 -47.70
C GLU A 137 -0.80 -13.59 -46.70
N LEU A 138 0.20 -12.82 -47.17
CA LEU A 138 0.89 -11.84 -46.33
C LEU A 138 -0.07 -10.79 -45.76
N ARG A 139 -1.02 -10.28 -46.57
CA ARG A 139 -2.03 -9.33 -46.07
C ARG A 139 -2.92 -9.96 -45.01
N ALA A 140 -3.37 -11.19 -45.23
CA ALA A 140 -4.19 -11.91 -44.26
C ALA A 140 -3.41 -12.15 -42.97
N GLU A 141 -2.17 -12.62 -43.06
CA GLU A 141 -1.29 -12.86 -41.92
C GLU A 141 -1.02 -11.58 -41.13
N VAL A 142 -0.63 -10.48 -41.79
CA VAL A 142 -0.42 -9.19 -41.12
C VAL A 142 -1.70 -8.72 -40.43
N THR A 143 -2.84 -8.81 -41.11
CA THR A 143 -4.14 -8.39 -40.53
C THR A 143 -4.48 -9.21 -39.28
N VAL A 144 -4.29 -10.54 -39.33
CA VAL A 144 -4.55 -11.41 -38.17
C VAL A 144 -3.55 -11.13 -37.05
N ARG A 145 -2.26 -10.97 -37.36
CA ARG A 145 -1.22 -10.64 -36.37
C ARG A 145 -1.52 -9.32 -35.67
N THR A 146 -1.84 -8.25 -36.41
CA THR A 146 -2.18 -6.95 -35.83
C THR A 146 -3.43 -7.00 -34.96
N ARG A 147 -4.47 -7.76 -35.36
CA ARG A 147 -5.67 -7.96 -34.53
C ARG A 147 -5.36 -8.71 -33.24
N ASN A 148 -4.55 -9.76 -33.33
CA ASN A 148 -4.13 -10.53 -32.15
C ASN A 148 -3.29 -9.69 -31.20
N GLU A 149 -2.32 -8.93 -31.70
CA GLU A 149 -1.51 -8.01 -30.91
C GLU A 149 -2.36 -6.93 -30.25
N SER A 150 -3.32 -6.35 -30.98
CA SER A 150 -4.26 -5.38 -30.43
C SER A 150 -5.11 -5.99 -29.30
N ALA A 151 -5.55 -7.24 -29.45
CA ALA A 151 -6.29 -7.95 -28.41
C ALA A 151 -5.42 -8.26 -27.18
N ALA A 152 -4.16 -8.65 -27.39
CA ALA A 152 -3.19 -8.90 -26.33
C ALA A 152 -2.90 -7.61 -25.53
N ILE A 153 -2.65 -6.49 -26.22
CA ILE A 153 -2.43 -5.18 -25.59
C ILE A 153 -3.67 -4.78 -24.77
N ARG A 154 -4.88 -4.88 -25.33
CA ARG A 154 -6.11 -4.57 -24.58
C ARG A 154 -6.27 -5.41 -23.33
N THR A 155 -5.95 -6.71 -23.41
CA THR A 155 -6.00 -7.63 -22.27
C THR A 155 -4.98 -7.24 -21.21
N ALA A 156 -3.74 -6.96 -21.62
CA ALA A 156 -2.68 -6.51 -20.72
C ALA A 156 -3.01 -5.16 -20.05
N THR A 157 -3.53 -4.19 -20.79
CA THR A 157 -3.98 -2.90 -20.23
C THR A 157 -5.10 -3.10 -19.21
N THR A 158 -6.06 -3.98 -19.50
CA THR A 158 -7.17 -4.23 -18.57
C THR A 158 -6.70 -4.97 -17.32
N ALA A 159 -5.73 -5.88 -17.45
CA ALA A 159 -5.08 -6.53 -16.30
C ALA A 159 -4.33 -5.51 -15.44
N LEU A 160 -3.48 -4.67 -16.07
CA LEU A 160 -2.73 -3.64 -15.37
C LEU A 160 -3.67 -2.65 -14.65
N ARG A 161 -4.80 -2.29 -15.25
CA ARG A 161 -5.79 -1.43 -14.61
C ARG A 161 -6.37 -2.07 -13.34
N ARG A 162 -6.70 -3.36 -13.39
CA ARG A 162 -7.14 -4.12 -12.21
C ARG A 162 -6.07 -4.21 -11.13
N ASP A 163 -4.80 -4.34 -11.52
CA ASP A 163 -3.69 -4.37 -10.57
C ASP A 163 -3.52 -3.01 -9.88
N VAL A 164 -3.65 -1.91 -10.62
CA VAL A 164 -3.65 -0.55 -10.06
C VAL A 164 -4.82 -0.36 -9.08
N ASP A 165 -6.04 -0.73 -9.48
CA ASP A 165 -7.22 -0.63 -8.61
C ASP A 165 -7.05 -1.49 -7.34
N ARG A 166 -6.47 -2.70 -7.49
CA ARG A 166 -6.17 -3.59 -6.36
C ARG A 166 -5.15 -2.97 -5.40
N VAL A 167 -4.10 -2.36 -5.93
CA VAL A 167 -3.07 -1.70 -5.12
C VAL A 167 -3.64 -0.46 -4.42
N ASP A 168 -4.48 0.34 -5.09
CA ASP A 168 -5.14 1.50 -4.49
C ASP A 168 -6.05 1.09 -3.31
N VAL A 169 -6.89 0.07 -3.50
CA VAL A 169 -7.73 -0.46 -2.42
C VAL A 169 -6.88 -0.96 -1.26
N LYS A 170 -5.84 -1.75 -1.54
CA LYS A 170 -4.94 -2.27 -0.51
C LYS A 170 -4.23 -1.14 0.25
N MET A 171 -3.72 -0.13 -0.44
CA MET A 171 -3.04 1.00 0.19
C MET A 171 -4.00 1.79 1.09
N LYS A 172 -5.26 1.96 0.68
CA LYS A 172 -6.28 2.62 1.52
C LYS A 172 -6.61 1.81 2.76
N GLU A 173 -6.72 0.49 2.63
CA GLU A 173 -6.93 -0.43 3.76
C GLU A 173 -5.74 -0.40 4.73
N ASP A 174 -4.52 -0.52 4.20
CA ASP A 174 -3.29 -0.48 4.99
C ASP A 174 -3.15 0.88 5.71
N LEU A 175 -3.45 1.99 5.03
CA LEU A 175 -3.43 3.32 5.64
C LEU A 175 -4.51 3.50 6.71
N ALA A 176 -5.72 2.97 6.49
CA ALA A 176 -6.79 3.00 7.48
C ALA A 176 -6.42 2.18 8.72
N THR A 177 -5.81 1.00 8.51
CA THR A 177 -5.33 0.11 9.58
C THR A 177 -4.23 0.79 10.39
N LEU A 178 -3.20 1.33 9.73
CA LEU A 178 -2.11 2.05 10.38
C LEU A 178 -2.62 3.28 11.15
N LYS A 179 -3.56 4.03 10.57
CA LYS A 179 -4.18 5.17 11.26
C LYS A 179 -4.89 4.71 12.52
N HIS A 180 -5.64 3.62 12.46
CA HIS A 180 -6.36 3.09 13.61
C HIS A 180 -5.40 2.57 14.68
N GLU A 181 -4.34 1.86 14.29
CA GLU A 181 -3.30 1.38 15.19
C GLU A 181 -2.58 2.53 15.91
N ILE A 182 -2.19 3.58 15.19
CA ILE A 182 -1.59 4.79 15.78
C ILE A 182 -2.56 5.48 16.73
N GLN A 183 -3.84 5.57 16.38
CA GLN A 183 -4.86 6.17 17.25
C GLN A 183 -5.01 5.35 18.54
N MET A 184 -5.10 4.02 18.45
CA MET A 184 -5.13 3.17 19.63
C MET A 184 -3.87 3.30 20.48
N GLU A 185 -2.67 3.30 19.88
CA GLU A 185 -1.42 3.43 20.63
C GLU A 185 -1.35 4.80 21.33
N LEU A 186 -1.76 5.87 20.64
CA LEU A 186 -1.80 7.21 21.21
C LEU A 186 -2.78 7.29 22.38
N ASP A 187 -3.98 6.76 22.22
CA ASP A 187 -4.98 6.74 23.29
C ASP A 187 -4.53 5.87 24.46
N SER A 188 -3.89 4.72 24.19
CA SER A 188 -3.29 3.86 25.21
C SER A 188 -2.20 4.59 25.99
N ARG A 189 -1.23 5.22 25.31
CA ARG A 189 -0.16 6.00 25.96
C ARG A 189 -0.71 7.19 26.75
N LYS A 190 -1.72 7.87 26.22
CA LYS A 190 -2.39 8.97 26.91
C LYS A 190 -3.12 8.48 28.16
N ASN A 191 -3.75 7.32 28.10
CA ASN A 191 -4.41 6.71 29.25
C ASN A 191 -3.39 6.23 30.30
N GLU A 192 -2.30 5.60 29.87
CA GLU A 192 -1.19 5.19 30.73
C GLU A 192 -0.60 6.40 31.45
N SER A 193 -0.23 7.46 30.71
CA SER A 193 0.27 8.70 31.31
C SER A 193 -0.72 9.32 32.31
N ARG A 194 -2.02 9.35 32.01
CA ARG A 194 -3.04 9.82 32.96
C ARG A 194 -3.15 8.93 34.19
N THR A 195 -2.99 7.63 34.03
CA THR A 195 -3.03 6.67 35.14
C THR A 195 -1.80 6.86 36.04
N ASP A 196 -0.63 7.08 35.45
CA ASP A 196 0.59 7.38 36.19
C ASP A 196 0.50 8.68 36.96
N MET A 197 -0.05 9.75 36.36
CA MET A 197 -0.30 11.02 37.06
C MET A 197 -1.23 10.83 38.25
N LYS A 198 -2.36 10.12 38.06
CA LYS A 198 -3.28 9.80 39.17
C LYS A 198 -2.60 8.98 40.27
N LYS A 199 -1.73 8.04 39.89
CA LYS A 199 -0.96 7.25 40.85
C LYS A 199 -0.01 8.13 41.66
N GLN A 200 0.67 9.08 41.02
CA GLN A 200 1.51 10.05 41.71
C GLN A 200 0.68 10.93 42.65
N ASP A 201 -0.49 11.40 42.23
CA ASP A 201 -1.39 12.19 43.08
C ASP A 201 -1.81 11.41 44.33
N ILE A 202 -2.18 10.12 44.18
CA ILE A 202 -2.52 9.24 45.31
C ILE A 202 -1.33 9.09 46.26
N VAL A 203 -0.12 8.86 45.74
CA VAL A 203 1.10 8.73 46.57
C VAL A 203 1.40 10.02 47.33
N ILE A 204 1.19 11.19 46.70
CA ILE A 204 1.36 12.50 47.36
C ILE A 204 0.34 12.65 48.50
N GLU A 205 -0.91 12.29 48.27
CA GLU A 205 -1.97 12.37 49.29
C GLU A 205 -1.73 11.39 50.44
N GLU A 206 -1.30 10.16 50.15
CA GLU A 206 -0.88 9.18 51.15
C GLU A 206 0.28 9.68 51.99
N LEU A 207 1.30 10.28 51.36
CA LEU A 207 2.46 10.85 52.04
C LEU A 207 2.04 12.03 52.94
N MET A 208 1.15 12.89 52.45
CA MET A 208 0.62 14.01 53.21
C MET A 208 -0.15 13.52 54.45
N ASN A 209 -1.03 12.53 54.28
CA ASN A 209 -1.78 11.94 55.39
C ASN A 209 -0.84 11.30 56.42
N LYS A 210 0.18 10.56 55.95
CA LYS A 210 1.18 9.95 56.83
C LYS A 210 1.98 10.99 57.60
N ALA A 211 2.42 12.07 56.95
CA ALA A 211 3.14 13.17 57.58
C ALA A 211 2.28 13.90 58.64
N ILE A 212 0.98 14.09 58.38
CA ILE A 212 0.05 14.70 59.35
C ILE A 212 -0.10 13.80 60.59
N ILE A 213 -0.22 12.48 60.41
CA ILE A 213 -0.30 11.53 61.52
C ILE A 213 1.00 11.52 62.32
N GLU A 214 2.16 11.39 61.65
CA GLU A 214 3.47 11.42 62.30
C GLU A 214 3.71 12.73 63.07
N LEU A 215 3.25 13.87 62.54
CA LEU A 215 3.30 15.16 63.24
C LEU A 215 2.40 15.17 64.49
N GLY A 216 1.22 14.55 64.42
CA GLY A 216 0.31 14.38 65.54
C GLY A 216 0.89 13.49 66.65
N ASP A 217 1.51 12.37 66.26
CA ASP A 217 2.21 11.46 67.17
C ASP A 217 3.39 12.17 67.83
N LEU A 218 4.22 12.88 67.07
CA LEU A 218 5.37 13.63 67.60
C LEU A 218 4.93 14.73 68.57
N ARG A 219 3.82 15.43 68.28
CA ARG A 219 3.24 16.43 69.20
C ARG A 219 2.77 15.78 70.50
N THR A 220 2.11 14.64 70.41
CA THR A 220 1.65 13.87 71.58
C THR A 220 2.84 13.36 72.39
N GLU A 221 3.90 12.88 71.73
CA GLU A 221 5.15 12.48 72.35
C GLU A 221 5.81 13.67 73.07
N MET A 222 5.89 14.84 72.43
CA MET A 222 6.39 16.07 73.06
C MET A 222 5.58 16.45 74.31
N GLU A 223 4.26 16.34 74.26
CA GLU A 223 3.41 16.58 75.43
C GLU A 223 3.67 15.56 76.53
N SER A 224 3.82 14.28 76.19
CA SER A 224 4.16 13.22 77.14
C SER A 224 5.52 13.49 77.82
N ILE A 225 6.54 13.91 77.07
CA ILE A 225 7.87 14.27 77.61
C ILE A 225 7.76 15.48 78.55
N LYS A 226 6.96 16.49 78.20
CA LYS A 226 6.71 17.65 79.08
C LYS A 226 6.05 17.21 80.38
N TRP A 227 5.03 16.36 80.31
CA TRP A 227 4.37 15.81 81.50
C TRP A 227 5.32 14.98 82.37
N ASP A 228 6.16 14.18 81.74
CA ASP A 228 7.10 13.31 82.44
C ASP A 228 8.23 14.12 83.11
N ASN A 229 8.74 15.15 82.44
CA ASN A 229 9.69 16.10 83.00
C ASN A 229 9.08 16.89 84.17
N MET A 230 7.82 17.32 84.05
CA MET A 230 7.10 17.97 85.14
C MET A 230 6.94 17.05 86.36
N ARG A 231 6.61 15.76 86.15
CA ARG A 231 6.54 14.78 87.24
C ARG A 231 7.89 14.58 87.91
N LYS A 232 8.96 14.39 87.12
CA LYS A 232 10.33 14.22 87.62
C LYS A 232 10.81 15.45 88.40
N SER A 233 10.53 16.67 87.92
CA SER A 233 10.90 17.90 88.62
C SER A 233 10.16 18.06 89.94
N VAL A 234 8.86 17.77 90.00
CA VAL A 234 8.07 17.78 91.25
C VAL A 234 8.64 16.78 92.26
N VAL A 235 8.96 15.56 91.83
CA VAL A 235 9.58 14.54 92.70
C VAL A 235 10.94 15.03 93.21
N ALA A 236 11.80 15.57 92.33
CA ALA A 236 13.12 16.09 92.71
C ALA A 236 13.01 17.25 93.71
N LEU A 237 12.10 18.20 93.49
CA LEU A 237 11.84 19.31 94.43
C LEU A 237 11.35 18.80 95.78
N SER A 238 10.41 17.84 95.78
CA SER A 238 9.89 17.25 97.03
C SER A 238 10.99 16.54 97.82
N ALA A 239 11.85 15.78 97.13
CA ALA A 239 13.00 15.13 97.75
C ALA A 239 14.01 16.16 98.29
N PHE A 240 14.26 17.24 97.55
CA PHE A 240 15.14 18.33 97.98
C PHE A 240 14.64 19.01 99.28
N ILE A 241 13.32 19.26 99.39
CA ILE A 241 12.70 19.81 100.61
C ILE A 241 12.90 18.85 101.79
N VAL A 242 12.65 17.56 101.59
CA VAL A 242 12.84 16.55 102.65
C VAL A 242 14.31 16.51 103.11
N VAL A 243 15.26 16.55 102.18
CA VAL A 243 16.70 16.59 102.50
C VAL A 243 17.06 17.84 103.29
N ILE A 244 16.50 19.02 102.96
CA ILE A 244 16.72 20.26 103.72
C ILE A 244 16.19 20.12 105.15
N LEU A 245 14.98 19.58 105.33
CA LEU A 245 14.39 19.38 106.65
C LEU A 245 15.25 18.43 107.50
N VAL A 246 15.69 17.31 106.93
CA VAL A 246 16.61 16.38 107.60
C VAL A 246 17.93 17.08 107.93
N ALA A 247 18.52 17.82 106.99
CA ALA A 247 19.77 18.54 107.22
C ALA A 247 19.63 19.64 108.28
N MET A 248 18.48 20.33 108.37
CA MET A 248 18.19 21.30 109.43
C MET A 248 18.01 20.63 110.79
N GLU A 249 17.36 19.47 110.84
CA GLU A 249 17.22 18.67 112.07
C GLU A 249 18.58 18.17 112.57
N PHE A 250 19.50 17.85 111.64
CA PHE A 250 20.88 17.47 111.96
C PHE A 250 21.85 18.65 112.11
N ARG A 251 21.40 19.92 112.18
CA ARG A 251 22.29 21.04 112.56
C ARG A 251 22.48 21.09 114.07
N PRO A 252 23.67 20.82 114.64
CA PRO A 252 23.96 21.12 116.03
C PRO A 252 23.90 22.64 116.28
N LYS A 253 23.15 23.06 117.31
CA LYS A 253 22.89 24.47 117.68
C LYS A 253 24.19 25.25 117.97
N ALA A 254 24.37 26.41 117.33
CA ALA A 254 25.37 27.41 117.72
C ALA A 254 24.88 28.28 118.91
N LYS A 255 25.79 28.65 119.82
CA LYS A 255 25.55 29.40 121.07
C LYS A 255 25.26 30.91 120.83
N PRO A 256 24.54 31.58 121.76
CA PRO A 256 24.05 32.96 121.60
C PRO A 256 25.10 34.03 121.96
N ILE A 257 24.99 35.21 121.33
CA ILE A 257 25.81 36.43 121.53
C ILE A 257 25.03 37.43 122.43
N PRO A 258 25.67 38.10 123.41
CA PRO A 258 25.04 39.16 124.23
C PRO A 258 25.41 40.60 123.77
N VAL A 259 24.55 41.58 124.10
CA VAL A 259 24.68 43.05 123.92
C VAL A 259 24.02 43.78 125.12
N PRO A 260 24.17 45.09 125.41
CA PRO A 260 25.21 46.10 125.09
C PRO A 260 25.53 47.09 126.29
N ARG A 261 26.40 48.11 126.09
CA ARG A 261 26.38 49.52 126.62
C ARG A 261 27.76 50.23 126.47
N PRO A 262 27.91 51.57 126.55
CA PRO A 262 27.41 52.68 125.71
C PRO A 262 28.56 53.55 125.10
N ILE A 263 28.19 54.50 124.23
CA ILE A 263 29.02 55.48 123.47
C ILE A 263 29.63 56.56 124.41
N PRO A 264 30.74 57.26 124.08
CA PRO A 264 30.67 58.42 123.17
C PRO A 264 31.90 58.71 122.27
N ASN A 265 31.58 59.32 121.12
CA ASN A 265 32.33 60.33 120.36
C ASN A 265 33.72 60.06 119.79
N GLY A 266 33.82 60.29 118.47
CA GLY A 266 34.92 61.07 117.92
C GLY A 266 35.27 60.81 116.46
N LYS A 267 34.74 61.66 115.57
CA LYS A 267 35.33 62.12 114.30
C LYS A 267 35.31 61.20 113.06
N GLN A 268 34.43 61.59 112.13
CA GLN A 268 34.65 61.67 110.67
C GLN A 268 35.95 62.45 110.32
N PRO A 269 36.48 62.45 109.06
CA PRO A 269 35.74 62.31 107.79
C PRO A 269 36.43 61.54 106.64
N GLU A 270 35.66 61.41 105.55
CA GLU A 270 36.03 61.45 104.11
C GLU A 270 37.01 60.42 103.50
N ALA A 271 36.56 59.69 102.48
CA ALA A 271 36.70 60.08 101.05
C ALA A 271 35.98 59.09 100.11
N GLU A 272 35.35 59.64 99.06
CA GLU A 272 35.28 59.23 97.63
C GLU A 272 35.43 57.73 97.25
N GLY A 273 34.73 57.13 96.28
CA GLY A 273 33.93 57.56 95.13
C GLY A 273 33.49 56.29 94.35
N LEU A 274 32.39 56.32 93.60
CA LEU A 274 32.34 56.23 92.11
C LEU A 274 32.74 54.82 91.55
N GLU A 275 32.02 54.07 90.70
CA GLU A 275 30.95 54.25 89.70
C GLU A 275 30.29 52.86 89.47
N ARG A 276 28.96 52.73 89.39
CA ARG A 276 28.13 52.54 88.17
C ARG A 276 28.80 51.98 86.90
N MET A 277 28.21 50.92 86.34
CA MET A 277 27.58 50.82 85.00
C MET A 277 27.34 49.31 84.75
N ASP A 278 26.10 48.81 84.68
CA ASP A 278 25.15 48.86 83.56
C ASP A 278 25.27 47.70 82.56
N TRP A 279 24.08 47.21 82.25
CA TRP A 279 23.58 46.31 81.19
C TRP A 279 24.38 46.23 79.89
N VAL A 280 24.17 45.13 79.15
CA VAL A 280 23.79 45.11 77.72
C VAL A 280 23.49 43.65 77.32
N THR A 281 22.27 43.49 76.77
CA THR A 281 21.81 42.65 75.63
C THR A 281 22.36 41.24 75.44
#